data_AF-A0A350R2W4-F1
#
_entry.id   AF-A0A350R2W4-F1
#
_cell.length_a   1.000
_cell.length_b   1.000
_cell.length_c   1.000
_cell.angle_alpha   90.00
_cell.angle_beta   90.00
_cell.angle_gamma   90.00
#
_symmetry.space_group_name_H-M   'P 1'
#
loop_
_entity.id
_entity.type
_entity.pdbx_description
1 polymer ?
#
loop_
_entity_poly.entity_id
_entity_poly.type
_entity_poly.pdbx_seq_one_letter_code
_entity_poly.pdbx_strand_id
1 'polypeptide(L)'
;MSEKIFDENKIKEISLLFGYFFELNYKLLKQSEDKKSEFTIENVFDFYISSHAISFLKNLYFGFSTSKGTCLNVRCIIEGLALKKMSKKNNMPENALELLKLQDSLIEMKQYNKFIKLLNLKTIFPNDFNEKYEHSKKMYYDLLSEKYSSNKIKRIINSNIPFLCNDKLNYYGLIEDYLDADCLQYYSLLSIVIHPNSNEKISSDFINNLSLWIINLLKDNYINLDKINDSYTLENYIPFILSSDCACLYVNTIKNECMLLDEIEQSFKNCYGNNYVSNTIYSISILLKEMSLDKILGLSEQMKCKFKPLMELLSSFFYIYCMSGNVTKRFKLLQMHDELTMNKAINKNINFDKSYKIYLSIYPNGVDQKLFEKIFLKPTGFLIDEKGEYKNITQLVKIITDLFEKGNEKSLRPNTMMINYVESQMLSHANGYMWFANSGAWGDINNIYLDTNAILYVMFKEIVDLIQNDKELKCQEKYKIIINALNKFSESLKEINKIIIKLQSLPQMQL
;
A
#
# COMPACT_ATOMS: atom_id res chain seq x y z
N MET A 1 -0.92 19.73 12.18
CA MET A 1 0.41 20.28 11.85
C MET A 1 1.42 19.18 12.09
N SER A 2 2.12 18.71 11.06
CA SER A 2 3.22 17.76 11.17
C SER A 2 4.43 18.47 11.77
N GLU A 3 5.16 17.82 12.67
CA GLU A 3 6.46 18.30 13.14
C GLU A 3 7.39 18.41 11.93
N LYS A 4 7.97 19.60 11.70
CA LYS A 4 9.04 19.74 10.71
C LYS A 4 10.24 18.96 11.23
N ILE A 5 10.42 17.77 10.68
CA ILE A 5 11.51 16.85 11.02
C ILE A 5 12.86 17.34 10.51
N PHE A 6 12.85 18.13 9.43
CA PHE A 6 14.04 18.59 8.74
C PHE A 6 14.17 20.11 8.78
N ASP A 7 15.40 20.59 8.90
CA ASP A 7 15.74 22.00 8.73
C ASP A 7 15.59 22.45 7.26
N GLU A 8 15.67 23.76 7.03
CA GLU A 8 15.50 24.33 5.69
C GLU A 8 16.55 23.85 4.69
N ASN A 9 17.78 23.60 5.13
CA ASN A 9 18.85 23.12 4.25
C ASN A 9 18.56 21.70 3.76
N LYS A 10 18.11 20.83 4.67
CA LYS A 10 17.74 19.46 4.34
C LYS A 10 16.48 19.40 3.48
N ILE A 11 15.52 20.31 3.69
CA ILE A 11 14.36 20.44 2.80
C ILE A 11 14.76 20.84 1.38
N LYS A 12 15.70 21.78 1.21
CA LYS A 12 16.25 22.13 -0.11
C LYS A 12 16.96 20.96 -0.77
N GLU A 13 17.73 20.20 -0.01
CA GLU A 13 18.40 18.98 -0.48
C GLU A 13 17.38 17.93 -0.95
N ILE A 14 16.30 17.71 -0.21
CA ILE A 14 15.20 16.81 -0.60
C ILE A 14 14.53 17.30 -1.89
N SER A 15 14.30 18.62 -2.01
CA SER A 15 13.71 19.26 -3.19
C SER A 15 14.55 19.04 -4.45
N LEU A 16 15.88 19.18 -4.33
CA LEU A 16 16.83 18.90 -5.41
C LEU A 16 16.84 17.42 -5.78
N LEU A 17 16.96 16.53 -4.79
CA LEU A 17 17.00 15.09 -5.03
C LEU A 17 15.71 14.59 -5.70
N PHE A 18 14.56 15.18 -5.36
CA PHE A 18 13.30 14.91 -6.06
C PHE A 18 13.40 15.23 -7.54
N GLY A 19 13.91 16.42 -7.91
CA GLY A 19 14.01 16.84 -9.31
C GLY A 19 14.85 15.89 -10.15
N TYR A 20 15.95 15.38 -9.58
CA TYR A 20 16.77 14.34 -10.21
C TYR A 20 15.96 13.07 -10.50
N PHE A 21 15.29 12.53 -9.48
CA PHE A 21 14.52 11.29 -9.66
C PHE A 21 13.33 11.51 -10.58
N PHE A 22 12.72 12.69 -10.58
CA PHE A 22 11.63 13.06 -11.48
C PHE A 22 12.07 12.99 -12.94
N GLU A 23 13.21 13.58 -13.30
CA GLU A 23 13.77 13.49 -14.66
C GLU A 23 14.11 12.07 -15.06
N LEU A 24 14.77 11.32 -14.17
CA LEU A 24 15.12 9.93 -14.41
C LEU A 24 13.87 9.08 -14.67
N ASN A 25 12.86 9.23 -13.81
CA ASN A 25 11.61 8.49 -13.93
C ASN A 25 10.89 8.84 -15.22
N TYR A 26 10.77 10.12 -15.56
CA TYR A 26 10.11 10.57 -16.79
C TYR A 26 10.80 10.04 -18.05
N LYS A 27 12.13 10.02 -18.07
CA LYS A 27 12.90 9.41 -19.17
C LYS A 27 12.62 7.92 -19.31
N LEU A 28 12.62 7.19 -18.19
CA LEU A 28 12.39 5.75 -18.16
C LEU A 28 10.93 5.38 -18.49
N LEU A 29 9.95 6.20 -18.07
CA LEU A 29 8.55 6.05 -18.45
C LEU A 29 8.40 6.10 -19.97
N LYS A 30 8.93 7.15 -20.61
CA LYS A 30 8.93 7.27 -22.08
C LYS A 30 9.59 6.08 -22.76
N GLN A 31 10.68 5.59 -22.18
CA GLN A 31 11.39 4.41 -22.69
C GLN A 31 10.53 3.15 -22.60
N SER A 32 9.78 2.97 -21.51
CA SER A 32 8.88 1.83 -21.31
C SER A 32 7.68 1.83 -22.26
N GLU A 33 7.18 3.01 -22.65
CA GLU A 33 6.04 3.15 -23.57
C GLU A 33 6.44 3.01 -25.05
N ASP A 34 7.72 3.22 -25.39
CA ASP A 34 8.23 3.03 -26.74
C ASP A 34 8.59 1.55 -27.01
N LYS A 35 7.73 0.86 -27.75
CA LYS A 35 7.91 -0.54 -28.17
C LYS A 35 9.21 -0.81 -28.94
N LYS A 36 9.85 0.22 -29.51
CA LYS A 36 11.12 0.09 -30.25
C LYS A 36 12.33 0.35 -29.38
N SER A 37 12.15 0.81 -28.15
CA SER A 37 13.25 1.17 -27.29
C SER A 37 13.97 -0.07 -26.75
N GLU A 38 15.29 -0.06 -26.83
CA GLU A 38 16.13 -1.02 -26.13
C GLU A 38 16.23 -0.64 -24.66
N PHE A 39 16.18 -1.62 -23.77
CA PHE A 39 16.30 -1.42 -22.33
C PHE A 39 16.99 -2.61 -21.67
N THR A 40 17.53 -2.35 -20.49
CA THR A 40 18.20 -3.34 -19.64
C THR A 40 17.35 -3.66 -18.40
N ILE A 41 17.70 -4.74 -17.69
CA ILE A 41 17.10 -5.06 -16.38
C ILE A 41 17.30 -3.90 -15.39
N GLU A 42 18.43 -3.21 -15.44
CA GLU A 42 18.70 -2.04 -14.60
C GLU A 42 17.73 -0.90 -14.90
N ASN A 43 17.40 -0.65 -16.18
CA ASN A 43 16.41 0.38 -16.52
C ASN A 43 15.03 0.07 -15.92
N VAL A 44 14.60 -1.19 -15.95
CA VAL A 44 13.33 -1.63 -15.37
C VAL A 44 13.28 -1.34 -13.86
N PHE A 45 14.34 -1.68 -13.13
CA PHE A 45 14.37 -1.45 -11.68
C PHE A 45 14.70 -0.01 -11.30
N ASP A 46 15.42 0.74 -12.13
CA ASP A 46 15.59 2.19 -11.95
C ASP A 46 14.27 2.93 -12.11
N PHE A 47 13.39 2.48 -13.00
CA PHE A 47 12.05 3.07 -13.14
C PHE A 47 11.23 2.82 -11.87
N TYR A 48 11.26 1.59 -11.37
CA TYR A 48 10.60 1.21 -10.12
C TYR A 48 11.13 2.01 -8.91
N ILE A 49 12.45 2.11 -8.76
CA ILE A 49 13.09 2.84 -7.66
C ILE A 49 12.77 4.33 -7.77
N SER A 50 12.95 4.93 -8.95
CA SER A 50 12.73 6.37 -9.14
C SER A 50 11.29 6.77 -8.88
N SER A 51 10.30 5.98 -9.33
CA SER A 51 8.88 6.22 -9.06
C SER A 51 8.57 6.26 -7.56
N HIS A 52 9.10 5.29 -6.80
CA HIS A 52 8.93 5.28 -5.34
C HIS A 52 9.76 6.38 -4.63
N ALA A 53 10.94 6.72 -5.13
CA ALA A 53 11.80 7.76 -4.58
C ALA A 53 11.16 9.15 -4.70
N ILE A 54 10.55 9.48 -5.84
CA ILE A 54 9.81 10.73 -6.07
C ILE A 54 8.70 10.88 -5.01
N SER A 55 7.86 9.87 -4.86
CA SER A 55 6.75 9.91 -3.90
C SER A 55 7.25 9.99 -2.45
N PHE A 56 8.31 9.25 -2.11
CA PHE A 56 8.96 9.30 -0.81
C PHE A 56 9.52 10.69 -0.47
N LEU A 57 10.30 11.29 -1.37
CA LEU A 57 10.94 12.61 -1.16
C LEU A 57 9.88 13.70 -1.05
N LYS A 58 8.84 13.65 -1.88
CA LYS A 58 7.66 14.51 -1.76
C LYS A 58 7.00 14.35 -0.40
N ASN A 59 6.83 13.12 0.08
CA ASN A 59 6.24 12.89 1.40
C ASN A 59 7.07 13.51 2.52
N LEU A 60 8.40 13.43 2.46
CA LEU A 60 9.26 14.10 3.44
C LEU A 60 9.11 15.62 3.39
N TYR A 61 9.08 16.20 2.18
CA TYR A 61 8.94 17.65 1.97
C TYR A 61 7.66 18.21 2.61
N PHE A 62 6.53 17.49 2.53
CA PHE A 62 5.26 17.90 3.12
C PHE A 62 5.01 17.38 4.55
N GLY A 63 5.99 16.69 5.15
CA GLY A 63 5.90 16.18 6.52
C GLY A 63 4.94 15.00 6.68
N PHE A 64 4.84 14.13 5.66
CA PHE A 64 4.10 12.86 5.69
C PHE A 64 5.00 11.65 5.98
N SER A 65 6.11 11.87 6.69
CA SER A 65 7.11 10.85 6.97
C SER A 65 6.58 9.64 7.76
N THR A 66 5.58 9.86 8.61
CA THR A 66 4.92 8.82 9.43
C THR A 66 3.87 8.01 8.67
N SER A 67 3.58 8.35 7.42
CA SER A 67 2.59 7.66 6.61
C SER A 67 2.99 6.22 6.30
N LYS A 68 2.00 5.31 6.30
CA LYS A 68 2.18 3.94 5.79
C LYS A 68 2.60 3.94 4.31
N GLY A 69 2.17 4.91 3.52
CA GLY A 69 2.58 5.03 2.12
C GLY A 69 4.05 5.41 1.97
N THR A 70 4.57 6.32 2.81
CA THR A 70 6.02 6.59 2.90
C THR A 70 6.81 5.34 3.26
N CYS A 71 6.36 4.58 4.25
CA CYS A 71 7.00 3.32 4.65
C CYS A 71 7.00 2.28 3.51
N LEU A 72 5.89 2.20 2.77
CA LEU A 72 5.77 1.35 1.58
C LEU A 72 6.78 1.76 0.51
N ASN A 73 6.93 3.06 0.24
CA ASN A 73 7.91 3.54 -0.73
C ASN A 73 9.33 3.10 -0.39
N VAL A 74 9.76 3.26 0.86
CA VAL A 74 11.10 2.83 1.30
C VAL A 74 11.29 1.32 1.14
N ARG A 75 10.30 0.52 1.57
CA ARG A 75 10.32 -0.94 1.41
C ARG A 75 10.50 -1.34 -0.06
N CYS A 76 9.77 -0.70 -0.97
CA CYS A 76 9.86 -0.96 -2.40
C CYS A 76 11.21 -0.54 -2.98
N ILE A 77 11.77 0.61 -2.57
CA ILE A 77 13.11 1.04 -2.98
C ILE A 77 14.16 -0.03 -2.64
N ILE A 78 14.09 -0.60 -1.43
CA ILE A 78 15.01 -1.68 -1.00
C ILE A 78 14.86 -2.91 -1.91
N GLU A 79 13.63 -3.34 -2.24
CA GLU A 79 13.41 -4.47 -3.17
C GLU A 79 14.03 -4.21 -4.55
N GLY A 80 13.81 -3.01 -5.11
CA GLY A 80 14.38 -2.62 -6.40
C GLY A 80 15.90 -2.58 -6.37
N LEU A 81 16.51 -2.04 -5.30
CA LEU A 81 17.97 -1.98 -5.14
C LEU A 81 18.60 -3.36 -5.07
N ALA A 82 17.97 -4.33 -4.40
CA ALA A 82 18.48 -5.70 -4.35
C ALA A 82 18.58 -6.33 -5.75
N LEU A 83 17.53 -6.16 -6.57
CA LEU A 83 17.51 -6.66 -7.94
C LEU A 83 18.48 -5.92 -8.85
N LYS A 84 18.58 -4.59 -8.73
CA LYS A 84 19.57 -3.79 -9.45
C LYS A 84 20.99 -4.26 -9.13
N LYS A 85 21.30 -4.52 -7.85
CA LYS A 85 22.63 -4.97 -7.42
C LYS A 85 22.94 -6.41 -7.85
N MET A 86 21.94 -7.29 -7.88
CA MET A 86 22.05 -8.62 -8.47
C MET A 86 22.40 -8.53 -9.97
N SER A 87 21.75 -7.62 -10.71
CA SER A 87 22.04 -7.36 -12.13
C SER A 87 23.47 -6.88 -12.31
N LYS A 88 23.91 -5.86 -11.56
CA LYS A 88 25.27 -5.31 -11.64
C LYS A 88 26.38 -6.30 -11.31
N LYS A 89 26.09 -7.29 -10.47
CA LYS A 89 27.02 -8.38 -10.15
C LYS A 89 27.06 -9.50 -11.21
N ASN A 90 26.29 -9.38 -12.29
CA ASN A 90 26.11 -10.43 -13.31
C ASN A 90 25.63 -11.78 -12.73
N ASN A 91 24.85 -11.73 -11.64
CA ASN A 91 24.28 -12.92 -11.01
C ASN A 91 22.86 -13.26 -11.51
N MET A 92 22.37 -12.53 -12.52
CA MET A 92 21.09 -12.82 -13.16
C MET A 92 21.16 -14.13 -13.95
N PRO A 93 20.07 -14.92 -14.01
CA PRO A 93 19.99 -16.06 -14.92
C PRO A 93 20.22 -15.66 -16.39
N GLU A 94 20.73 -16.60 -17.18
CA GLU A 94 21.13 -16.42 -18.59
C GLU A 94 20.02 -15.85 -19.51
N ASN A 95 18.74 -16.05 -19.16
CA ASN A 95 17.57 -15.55 -19.91
C ASN A 95 16.70 -14.58 -19.09
N ALA A 96 17.27 -13.94 -18.06
CA ALA A 96 16.48 -13.16 -17.10
C ALA A 96 15.68 -12.01 -17.75
N LEU A 97 16.25 -11.32 -18.75
CA LEU A 97 15.60 -10.20 -19.41
C LEU A 97 14.42 -10.67 -20.28
N GLU A 98 14.60 -11.75 -21.02
CA GLU A 98 13.57 -12.39 -21.86
C GLU A 98 12.41 -12.89 -20.99
N LEU A 99 12.72 -13.54 -19.87
CA LEU A 99 11.71 -14.03 -18.93
C LEU A 99 10.99 -12.90 -18.20
N LEU A 100 11.69 -11.79 -17.91
CA LEU A 100 11.13 -10.60 -17.28
C LEU A 100 10.10 -9.92 -18.21
N LYS A 101 10.40 -9.83 -19.52
CA LYS A 101 9.48 -9.30 -20.54
C LYS A 101 8.14 -10.05 -20.64
N LEU A 102 8.12 -11.32 -20.22
CA LEU A 102 6.97 -12.21 -20.30
C LEU A 102 6.16 -12.27 -18.98
N GLN A 103 6.69 -11.67 -17.91
CA GLN A 103 6.20 -11.92 -16.56
C GLN A 103 4.88 -11.24 -16.23
N ASP A 104 4.57 -10.09 -16.83
CA ASP A 104 3.32 -9.35 -16.66
C ASP A 104 2.10 -10.27 -16.89
N SER A 105 2.06 -10.98 -18.02
CA SER A 105 0.97 -11.90 -18.38
C SER A 105 0.81 -13.07 -17.39
N LEU A 106 1.91 -13.53 -16.78
CA LEU A 106 1.87 -14.56 -15.73
C LEU A 106 1.29 -14.00 -14.43
N ILE A 107 1.72 -12.79 -14.04
CA ILE A 107 1.24 -12.07 -12.86
C ILE A 107 -0.27 -11.79 -13.00
N GLU A 108 -0.67 -11.22 -14.11
CA GLU A 108 -2.06 -10.89 -14.40
C GLU A 108 -2.94 -12.15 -14.37
N MET A 109 -2.55 -13.23 -15.06
CA MET A 109 -3.32 -14.49 -15.06
C MET A 109 -3.51 -15.03 -13.63
N LYS A 110 -2.47 -14.99 -12.80
CA LYS A 110 -2.52 -15.47 -11.41
C LYS A 110 -3.54 -14.70 -10.57
N GLN A 111 -3.70 -13.41 -10.81
CA GLN A 111 -4.63 -12.57 -10.04
C GLN A 111 -6.02 -12.49 -10.67
N TYR A 112 -6.11 -12.28 -11.99
CA TYR A 112 -7.36 -12.03 -12.72
C TYR A 112 -8.20 -13.28 -12.98
N ASN A 113 -7.61 -14.47 -13.05
CA ASN A 113 -8.36 -15.72 -13.26
C ASN A 113 -9.48 -15.93 -12.21
N LYS A 114 -9.30 -15.41 -10.99
CA LYS A 114 -10.31 -15.45 -9.93
C LYS A 114 -11.55 -14.62 -10.28
N PHE A 115 -11.37 -13.49 -10.97
CA PHE A 115 -12.44 -12.57 -11.37
C PHE A 115 -13.07 -12.96 -12.70
N ILE A 116 -12.27 -13.45 -13.66
CA ILE A 116 -12.74 -13.93 -14.96
C ILE A 116 -13.83 -15.00 -14.79
N LYS A 117 -13.63 -15.93 -13.85
CA LYS A 117 -14.59 -17.00 -13.54
C LYS A 117 -15.88 -16.50 -12.89
N LEU A 118 -15.81 -15.40 -12.14
CA LEU A 118 -16.95 -14.86 -11.38
C LEU A 118 -17.82 -13.93 -12.22
N LEU A 119 -17.23 -13.23 -13.19
CA LEU A 119 -17.88 -12.06 -13.77
C LEU A 119 -18.39 -12.24 -15.20
N ASN A 120 -18.00 -13.32 -15.90
CA ASN A 120 -18.33 -13.49 -17.33
C ASN A 120 -17.94 -12.25 -18.18
N LEU A 121 -17.01 -11.43 -17.67
CA LEU A 121 -16.63 -10.13 -18.23
C LEU A 121 -15.59 -10.33 -19.32
N LYS A 122 -16.06 -10.72 -20.51
CA LYS A 122 -15.31 -10.58 -21.76
C LYS A 122 -14.98 -9.12 -22.11
N THR A 123 -15.54 -8.15 -21.38
CA THR A 123 -15.44 -6.71 -21.67
C THR A 123 -14.35 -5.97 -20.88
N ILE A 124 -13.84 -6.52 -19.77
CA ILE A 124 -12.78 -5.87 -18.98
C ILE A 124 -11.39 -6.39 -19.35
N PHE A 125 -11.28 -7.69 -19.65
CA PHE A 125 -10.00 -8.29 -20.00
C PHE A 125 -9.83 -8.32 -21.52
N PRO A 126 -8.62 -8.01 -22.05
CA PRO A 126 -8.33 -8.14 -23.47
C PRO A 126 -8.67 -9.54 -23.99
N ASN A 127 -9.21 -9.64 -25.21
CA ASN A 127 -9.58 -10.92 -25.82
C ASN A 127 -8.39 -11.89 -25.94
N ASP A 128 -7.16 -11.36 -25.97
CA ASP A 128 -5.90 -12.10 -26.11
C ASP A 128 -5.28 -12.51 -24.75
N PHE A 129 -5.96 -12.28 -23.62
CA PHE A 129 -5.43 -12.52 -22.27
C PHE A 129 -4.93 -13.96 -22.04
N ASN A 130 -5.74 -14.95 -22.43
CA ASN A 130 -5.36 -16.36 -22.31
C ASN A 130 -4.24 -16.74 -23.29
N GLU A 131 -4.24 -16.13 -24.49
CA GLU A 131 -3.24 -16.40 -25.53
C GLU A 131 -1.86 -15.88 -25.09
N LYS A 132 -1.79 -14.67 -24.53
CA LYS A 132 -0.57 -14.09 -23.95
C LYS A 132 -0.03 -14.96 -22.82
N TYR A 133 -0.88 -15.42 -21.91
CA TYR A 133 -0.45 -16.30 -20.83
C TYR A 133 0.11 -17.64 -21.34
N GLU A 134 -0.60 -18.33 -22.23
CA GLU A 134 -0.11 -19.61 -22.77
C GLU A 134 1.15 -19.43 -23.62
N HIS A 135 1.28 -18.31 -24.34
CA HIS A 135 2.51 -17.95 -25.03
C HIS A 135 3.69 -17.77 -24.05
N SER A 136 3.53 -16.92 -23.03
CA SER A 136 4.57 -16.69 -22.01
C SER A 136 4.95 -17.97 -21.29
N LYS A 137 3.97 -18.78 -20.90
CA LYS A 137 4.20 -20.09 -20.29
C LYS A 137 4.99 -21.00 -21.21
N LYS A 138 4.63 -21.10 -22.49
CA LYS A 138 5.38 -21.89 -23.49
C LYS A 138 6.83 -21.41 -23.58
N MET A 139 7.05 -20.11 -23.72
CA MET A 139 8.38 -19.51 -23.77
C MET A 139 9.23 -19.82 -22.52
N TYR A 140 8.62 -19.81 -21.32
CA TYR A 140 9.30 -20.25 -20.10
C TYR A 140 9.72 -21.72 -20.17
N TYR A 141 8.89 -22.61 -20.71
CA TYR A 141 9.28 -24.01 -20.90
C TYR A 141 10.42 -24.15 -21.91
N ASP A 142 10.30 -23.48 -23.05
CA ASP A 142 11.30 -23.54 -24.13
C ASP A 142 12.68 -23.06 -23.61
N LEU A 143 12.72 -21.89 -22.94
CA LEU A 143 13.96 -21.27 -22.42
C LEU A 143 14.59 -21.99 -21.22
N LEU A 144 13.85 -22.85 -20.52
CA LEU A 144 14.29 -23.47 -19.25
C LEU A 144 14.43 -24.99 -19.30
N SER A 145 13.91 -25.63 -20.35
CA SER A 145 13.81 -27.09 -20.48
C SER A 145 15.16 -27.81 -20.44
N GLU A 146 16.23 -27.18 -20.91
CA GLU A 146 17.59 -27.75 -20.89
C GLU A 146 18.15 -27.88 -19.47
N LYS A 147 17.75 -26.98 -18.55
CA LYS A 147 18.30 -26.89 -17.19
C LYS A 147 17.36 -27.43 -16.11
N TYR A 148 16.05 -27.40 -16.35
CA TYR A 148 15.05 -27.68 -15.33
C TYR A 148 13.98 -28.65 -15.82
N SER A 149 13.59 -29.59 -14.95
CA SER A 149 12.43 -30.45 -15.20
C SER A 149 11.14 -29.64 -15.36
N SER A 150 10.16 -30.17 -16.10
CA SER A 150 8.85 -29.55 -16.29
C SER A 150 8.15 -29.21 -14.97
N ASN A 151 8.27 -30.08 -13.95
CA ASN A 151 7.72 -29.83 -12.62
C ASN A 151 8.40 -28.64 -11.92
N LYS A 152 9.72 -28.49 -12.07
CA LYS A 152 10.46 -27.33 -11.54
C LYS A 152 10.06 -26.05 -12.26
N ILE A 153 9.94 -26.07 -13.59
CA ILE A 153 9.51 -24.91 -14.39
C ILE A 153 8.10 -24.47 -13.97
N LYS A 154 7.18 -25.42 -13.80
CA LYS A 154 5.84 -25.13 -13.26
C LYS A 154 5.89 -24.43 -11.90
N ARG A 155 6.80 -24.83 -11.00
CA ARG A 155 6.97 -24.14 -9.70
C ARG A 155 7.57 -22.74 -9.86
N ILE A 156 8.53 -22.57 -10.76
CA ILE A 156 9.14 -21.26 -11.08
C ILE A 156 8.06 -20.28 -11.57
N ILE A 157 7.25 -20.68 -12.56
CA ILE A 157 6.16 -19.88 -13.12
C ILE A 157 5.16 -19.43 -12.03
N ASN A 158 4.91 -20.28 -11.03
CA ASN A 158 3.96 -19.97 -9.95
C ASN A 158 4.57 -19.17 -8.78
N SER A 159 5.89 -18.97 -8.77
CA SER A 159 6.60 -18.23 -7.72
C SER A 159 6.28 -16.74 -7.74
N ASN A 160 6.87 -15.97 -6.82
CA ASN A 160 6.66 -14.53 -6.74
C ASN A 160 7.57 -13.73 -7.70
N ILE A 161 8.71 -14.30 -8.08
CA ILE A 161 9.69 -13.66 -8.97
C ILE A 161 10.15 -14.66 -10.07
N PRO A 162 9.25 -15.12 -10.96
CA PRO A 162 9.53 -16.17 -11.95
C PRO A 162 10.79 -15.96 -12.81
N PHE A 163 11.08 -14.72 -13.23
CA PHE A 163 12.21 -14.43 -14.12
C PHE A 163 13.59 -14.77 -13.52
N LEU A 164 13.68 -14.95 -12.19
CA LEU A 164 14.90 -15.36 -11.49
C LEU A 164 15.11 -16.88 -11.47
N CYS A 165 14.20 -17.66 -12.06
CA CYS A 165 14.34 -19.11 -12.21
C CYS A 165 14.52 -19.89 -10.89
N ASN A 166 14.05 -19.32 -9.76
CA ASN A 166 14.14 -19.93 -8.44
C ASN A 166 12.79 -19.88 -7.72
N ASP A 167 12.15 -21.04 -7.58
CA ASP A 167 10.82 -21.19 -6.99
C ASP A 167 10.77 -20.97 -5.47
N LYS A 168 11.92 -20.89 -4.80
CA LYS A 168 12.03 -20.64 -3.35
C LYS A 168 12.47 -19.22 -3.01
N LEU A 169 12.97 -18.47 -3.99
CA LEU A 169 13.50 -17.14 -3.77
C LEU A 169 12.36 -16.15 -3.49
N ASN A 170 12.62 -15.24 -2.56
CA ASN A 170 11.74 -14.13 -2.21
C ASN A 170 12.57 -12.87 -1.97
N TYR A 171 11.91 -11.73 -1.77
CA TYR A 171 12.62 -10.46 -1.56
C TYR A 171 13.46 -10.44 -0.29
N TYR A 172 13.07 -11.13 0.78
CA TYR A 172 13.90 -11.22 1.99
C TYR A 172 15.26 -11.87 1.67
N GLY A 173 15.26 -13.02 0.99
CA GLY A 173 16.49 -13.70 0.58
C GLY A 173 17.32 -12.86 -0.42
N LEU A 174 16.66 -12.16 -1.36
CA LEU A 174 17.36 -11.24 -2.26
C LEU A 174 18.05 -10.10 -1.51
N ILE A 175 17.40 -9.52 -0.52
CA ILE A 175 17.97 -8.43 0.27
C ILE A 175 19.13 -8.94 1.13
N GLU A 176 18.97 -10.12 1.74
CA GLU A 176 20.03 -10.80 2.50
C GLU A 176 21.28 -11.09 1.63
N ASP A 177 21.08 -11.56 0.40
CA ASP A 177 22.18 -11.94 -0.51
C ASP A 177 22.90 -10.73 -1.14
N TYR A 178 22.18 -9.63 -1.39
CA TYR A 178 22.69 -8.53 -2.23
C TYR A 178 22.84 -7.19 -1.51
N LEU A 179 22.10 -6.93 -0.44
CA LEU A 179 22.18 -5.70 0.36
C LEU A 179 22.82 -5.97 1.73
N ASP A 180 22.88 -4.95 2.58
CA ASP A 180 23.46 -5.07 3.92
C ASP A 180 22.41 -5.45 4.99
N ALA A 181 22.90 -5.70 6.20
CA ALA A 181 22.06 -6.07 7.34
C ALA A 181 21.05 -4.97 7.72
N ASP A 182 21.41 -3.70 7.53
CA ASP A 182 20.52 -2.57 7.80
C ASP A 182 19.33 -2.56 6.83
N CYS A 183 19.59 -2.79 5.53
CA CYS A 183 18.54 -2.96 4.52
C CYS A 183 17.59 -4.11 4.89
N LEU A 184 18.12 -5.25 5.31
CA LEU A 184 17.32 -6.41 5.70
C LEU A 184 16.45 -6.13 6.93
N GLN A 185 17.03 -5.44 7.93
CA GLN A 185 16.32 -5.05 9.14
C GLN A 185 15.20 -4.06 8.84
N TYR A 186 15.49 -2.98 8.13
CA TYR A 186 14.48 -1.99 7.73
C TYR A 186 13.40 -2.61 6.85
N TYR A 187 13.76 -3.44 5.88
CA TYR A 187 12.78 -4.16 5.06
C TYR A 187 11.82 -4.99 5.89
N SER A 188 12.34 -5.71 6.90
CA SER A 188 11.56 -6.56 7.79
C SER A 188 10.60 -5.74 8.65
N LEU A 189 11.07 -4.65 9.24
CA LEU A 189 10.24 -3.73 10.03
C LEU A 189 9.16 -3.04 9.19
N LEU A 190 9.54 -2.51 8.02
CA LEU A 190 8.60 -1.83 7.12
C LEU A 190 7.54 -2.78 6.60
N SER A 191 7.89 -4.04 6.33
CA SER A 191 6.94 -5.08 5.94
C SER A 191 5.89 -5.37 7.02
N ILE A 192 6.16 -5.07 8.29
CA ILE A 192 5.14 -5.12 9.37
C ILE A 192 4.32 -3.82 9.38
N VAL A 193 4.99 -2.67 9.29
CA VAL A 193 4.35 -1.35 9.41
C VAL A 193 3.31 -1.07 8.32
N ILE A 194 3.54 -1.54 7.09
CA ILE A 194 2.63 -1.28 5.96
C ILE A 194 1.32 -2.08 6.03
N HIS A 195 1.29 -3.17 6.79
CA HIS A 195 0.14 -4.05 6.95
C HIS A 195 -0.73 -3.62 8.16
N PRO A 196 -1.91 -4.23 8.38
CA PRO A 196 -2.73 -3.96 9.55
C PRO A 196 -1.94 -4.14 10.85
N ASN A 197 -1.93 -3.10 11.67
CA ASN A 197 -1.27 -3.03 12.97
C ASN A 197 -2.09 -2.12 13.90
N SER A 198 -1.62 -1.89 15.12
CA SER A 198 -2.26 -1.03 16.13
C SER A 198 -2.39 0.44 15.71
N ASN A 199 -1.70 0.85 14.64
CA ASN A 199 -1.57 2.22 14.15
C ASN A 199 -1.05 3.20 15.21
N GLU A 200 -0.42 2.70 16.27
CA GLU A 200 0.25 3.58 17.23
C GLU A 200 1.31 4.42 16.53
N LYS A 201 1.49 5.65 17.02
CA LYS A 201 2.43 6.59 16.42
C LYS A 201 3.82 5.96 16.38
N ILE A 202 4.37 5.86 15.19
CA ILE A 202 5.75 5.46 14.99
C ILE A 202 6.63 6.52 15.66
N SER A 203 7.67 6.09 16.37
CA SER A 203 8.56 7.02 17.05
C SER A 203 9.22 7.97 16.05
N SER A 204 9.29 9.25 16.41
CA SER A 204 9.95 10.28 15.61
C SER A 204 11.40 9.90 15.33
N ASP A 205 12.12 9.38 16.31
CA ASP A 205 13.51 8.95 16.16
C ASP A 205 13.67 7.85 15.09
N PHE A 206 12.80 6.84 15.08
CA PHE A 206 12.84 5.80 14.07
C PHE A 206 12.59 6.38 12.67
N ILE A 207 11.58 7.23 12.53
CA ILE A 207 11.24 7.86 11.25
C ILE A 207 12.37 8.78 10.76
N ASN A 208 12.99 9.55 11.65
CA ASN A 208 14.09 10.45 11.32
C ASN A 208 15.31 9.65 10.84
N ASN A 209 15.68 8.60 11.59
CA ASN A 209 16.79 7.72 11.24
C ASN A 209 16.54 7.01 9.91
N LEU A 210 15.35 6.43 9.73
CA LEU A 210 14.95 5.79 8.47
C LEU A 210 15.05 6.76 7.30
N SER A 211 14.54 7.99 7.47
CA SER A 211 14.47 8.99 6.41
C SER A 211 15.85 9.47 5.98
N LEU A 212 16.74 9.75 6.94
CA LEU A 212 18.13 10.11 6.65
C LEU A 212 18.89 8.94 6.00
N TRP A 213 18.69 7.74 6.51
CA TRP A 213 19.34 6.53 5.99
C TRP A 213 18.96 6.27 4.52
N ILE A 214 17.67 6.30 4.17
CA ILE A 214 17.26 6.04 2.79
C ILE A 214 17.65 7.17 1.83
N ILE A 215 17.69 8.43 2.28
CA ILE A 215 18.22 9.55 1.46
C ILE A 215 19.68 9.27 1.11
N ASN A 216 20.50 8.89 2.09
CA ASN A 216 21.92 8.58 1.85
C ASN A 216 22.06 7.35 0.94
N LEU A 217 21.29 6.29 1.19
CA LEU A 217 21.29 5.10 0.34
C LEU A 217 20.96 5.42 -1.13
N LEU A 218 19.99 6.30 -1.37
CA LEU A 218 19.66 6.76 -2.72
C LEU A 218 20.83 7.53 -3.33
N LYS A 219 21.45 8.47 -2.61
CA LYS A 219 22.61 9.21 -3.13
C LYS A 219 23.78 8.31 -3.49
N ASP A 220 24.09 7.35 -2.62
CA ASP A 220 25.21 6.41 -2.82
C ASP A 220 24.99 5.50 -4.03
N ASN A 221 23.73 5.23 -4.40
CA ASN A 221 23.40 4.40 -5.57
C ASN A 221 23.23 5.21 -6.87
N TYR A 222 23.17 6.54 -6.79
CA TYR A 222 22.92 7.46 -7.90
C TYR A 222 23.87 8.68 -7.85
N ILE A 223 25.17 8.40 -7.81
CA ILE A 223 26.27 9.35 -7.51
C ILE A 223 26.42 10.49 -8.55
N ASN A 224 25.95 10.30 -9.79
CA ASN A 224 26.07 11.30 -10.87
C ASN A 224 24.81 12.18 -10.96
N LEU A 225 24.58 13.00 -9.92
CA LEU A 225 23.51 13.99 -9.84
C LEU A 225 23.83 15.25 -10.68
N ASP A 226 24.33 15.10 -11.91
CA ASP A 226 24.69 16.26 -12.74
C ASP A 226 23.47 16.93 -13.38
N LYS A 227 23.45 18.27 -13.33
CA LYS A 227 22.53 19.21 -14.01
C LYS A 227 21.06 18.80 -14.01
N ILE A 228 20.43 19.00 -12.87
CA ILE A 228 18.98 18.97 -12.74
C ILE A 228 18.42 20.26 -13.36
N ASN A 229 17.32 20.17 -14.09
CA ASN A 229 16.53 21.32 -14.45
C ASN A 229 15.85 21.84 -13.17
N ASP A 230 16.26 23.01 -12.70
CA ASP A 230 15.73 23.63 -11.47
C ASP A 230 14.19 23.72 -11.45
N SER A 231 13.52 23.77 -12.61
CA SER A 231 12.06 23.77 -12.70
C SER A 231 11.37 22.47 -12.22
N TYR A 232 12.10 21.35 -12.15
CA TYR A 232 11.58 20.07 -11.66
C TYR A 232 11.84 19.82 -10.17
N THR A 233 12.54 20.73 -9.48
CA THR A 233 12.64 20.68 -8.02
C THR A 233 11.26 20.84 -7.36
N LEU A 234 11.02 20.23 -6.20
CA LEU A 234 9.73 20.34 -5.51
C LEU A 234 9.33 21.80 -5.23
N GLU A 235 10.31 22.62 -4.84
CA GLU A 235 10.13 24.05 -4.53
C GLU A 235 9.53 24.83 -5.70
N ASN A 236 9.91 24.48 -6.95
CA ASN A 236 9.41 25.14 -8.15
C ASN A 236 8.21 24.41 -8.78
N TYR A 237 8.22 23.08 -8.79
CA TYR A 237 7.23 22.27 -9.49
C TYR A 237 5.86 22.30 -8.79
N ILE A 238 5.82 22.31 -7.46
CA ILE A 238 4.55 22.32 -6.70
C ILE A 238 3.76 23.62 -6.93
N PRO A 239 4.33 24.83 -6.78
CA PRO A 239 3.61 26.06 -7.08
C PRO A 239 3.09 26.11 -8.52
N PHE A 240 3.86 25.58 -9.47
CA PHE A 240 3.44 25.48 -10.86
C PHE A 240 2.22 24.57 -11.05
N ILE A 241 2.21 23.36 -10.46
CA ILE A 241 1.04 22.47 -10.52
C ILE A 241 -0.17 23.12 -9.83
N LEU A 242 0.04 23.73 -8.66
CA LEU A 242 -1.02 24.34 -7.86
C LEU A 242 -1.52 25.69 -8.41
N SER A 243 -0.89 26.25 -9.44
CA SER A 243 -1.46 27.39 -10.16
C SER A 243 -2.65 27.00 -11.04
N SER A 244 -2.88 25.69 -11.26
CA SER A 244 -4.11 25.18 -11.87
C SER A 244 -5.27 25.19 -10.89
N ASP A 245 -6.36 25.88 -11.24
CA ASP A 245 -7.58 25.92 -10.44
C ASP A 245 -8.12 24.52 -10.13
N CYS A 246 -8.00 23.58 -11.08
CA CYS A 246 -8.45 22.20 -10.89
C CYS A 246 -7.60 21.44 -9.86
N ALA A 247 -6.27 21.56 -9.95
CA ALA A 247 -5.36 20.90 -9.01
C ALA A 247 -5.50 21.49 -7.60
N CYS A 248 -5.58 22.82 -7.50
CA CYS A 248 -5.79 23.52 -6.24
C CYS A 248 -7.14 23.14 -5.60
N LEU A 249 -8.23 23.14 -6.38
CA LEU A 249 -9.55 22.73 -5.89
C LEU A 249 -9.56 21.27 -5.44
N TYR A 250 -8.90 20.37 -6.17
CA TYR A 250 -8.79 18.95 -5.82
C TYR A 250 -8.12 18.76 -4.47
N VAL A 251 -6.90 19.30 -4.29
CA VAL A 251 -6.15 19.17 -3.04
C VAL A 251 -6.89 19.81 -1.87
N ASN A 252 -7.49 20.98 -2.07
CA ASN A 252 -8.29 21.63 -1.02
C ASN A 252 -9.54 20.83 -0.65
N THR A 253 -10.17 20.15 -1.62
CA THR A 253 -11.32 19.28 -1.35
C THR A 253 -10.92 18.10 -0.47
N ILE A 254 -9.82 17.41 -0.79
CA ILE A 254 -9.31 16.29 0.03
C ILE A 254 -8.83 16.80 1.39
N LYS A 255 -8.20 17.98 1.45
CA LYS A 255 -7.80 18.60 2.72
C LYS A 255 -9.00 18.86 3.63
N ASN A 256 -10.11 19.37 3.07
CA ASN A 256 -11.34 19.59 3.83
C ASN A 256 -11.96 18.28 4.32
N GLU A 257 -11.96 17.24 3.49
CA GLU A 257 -12.38 15.90 3.91
C GLU A 257 -11.54 15.40 5.10
N CYS A 258 -10.23 15.55 5.01
CA CYS A 258 -9.34 15.09 6.07
C CYS A 258 -9.44 15.95 7.34
N MET A 259 -9.82 17.22 7.26
CA MET A 259 -10.12 18.02 8.46
C MET A 259 -11.33 17.44 9.22
N LEU A 260 -12.33 16.92 8.51
CA LEU A 260 -13.46 16.23 9.14
C LEU A 260 -13.04 14.89 9.77
N LEU A 261 -12.11 14.16 9.14
CA LEU A 261 -11.48 12.99 9.77
C LEU A 261 -10.70 13.35 11.03
N ASP A 262 -9.93 14.44 10.99
CA ASP A 262 -9.17 14.96 12.15
C ASP A 262 -10.13 15.36 13.30
N GLU A 263 -11.32 15.89 13.01
CA GLU A 263 -12.37 16.13 14.01
C GLU A 263 -12.91 14.84 14.65
N ILE A 264 -13.11 13.77 13.85
CA ILE A 264 -13.50 12.45 14.36
C ILE A 264 -12.39 11.87 15.24
N GLU A 265 -11.13 11.91 14.78
CA GLU A 265 -9.96 11.48 15.55
C GLU A 265 -9.96 12.15 16.93
N GLN A 266 -10.05 13.49 16.95
CA GLN A 266 -9.99 14.26 18.18
C GLN A 266 -11.17 13.96 19.10
N SER A 267 -12.37 13.72 18.54
CA SER A 267 -13.55 13.33 19.31
C SER A 267 -13.33 12.01 20.05
N PHE A 268 -12.80 10.98 19.37
CA PHE A 268 -12.47 9.71 20.01
C PHE A 268 -11.33 9.86 21.02
N LYS A 269 -10.29 10.61 20.68
CA LYS A 269 -9.13 10.85 21.56
C LYS A 269 -9.52 11.57 22.85
N ASN A 270 -10.40 12.56 22.79
CA ASN A 270 -10.92 13.24 23.97
C ASN A 270 -11.71 12.31 24.88
N CYS A 271 -12.39 11.31 24.32
CA CYS A 271 -13.22 10.37 25.07
C CYS A 271 -12.43 9.18 25.66
N TYR A 272 -11.36 8.74 25.00
CA TYR A 272 -10.67 7.48 25.31
C TYR A 272 -9.15 7.59 25.47
N GLY A 273 -8.56 8.78 25.31
CA GLY A 273 -7.11 8.93 25.24
C GLY A 273 -6.53 8.24 24.01
N ASN A 274 -5.37 7.59 24.16
CA ASN A 274 -4.78 6.78 23.09
C ASN A 274 -5.64 5.53 22.83
N ASN A 275 -6.18 5.40 21.61
CA ASN A 275 -7.06 4.31 21.24
C ASN A 275 -6.94 3.95 19.76
N TYR A 276 -7.39 2.74 19.41
CA TYR A 276 -7.30 2.22 18.05
C TYR A 276 -7.99 3.10 17.01
N VAL A 277 -9.16 3.66 17.35
CA VAL A 277 -9.97 4.44 16.40
C VAL A 277 -9.25 5.71 16.01
N SER A 278 -8.84 6.53 16.98
CA SER A 278 -8.12 7.77 16.69
C SER A 278 -6.85 7.50 15.88
N ASN A 279 -6.07 6.50 16.28
CA ASN A 279 -4.82 6.12 15.62
C ASN A 279 -5.04 5.71 14.15
N THR A 280 -6.12 4.98 13.90
CA THR A 280 -6.51 4.52 12.57
C THR A 280 -7.03 5.67 11.71
N ILE A 281 -7.91 6.52 12.23
CA ILE A 281 -8.45 7.68 11.51
C ILE A 281 -7.32 8.66 11.13
N TYR A 282 -6.38 8.91 12.05
CA TYR A 282 -5.18 9.69 11.77
C TYR A 282 -4.36 9.09 10.62
N SER A 283 -4.15 7.77 10.64
CA SER A 283 -3.41 7.06 9.59
C SER A 283 -4.11 7.14 8.22
N ILE A 284 -5.44 7.03 8.19
CA ILE A 284 -6.24 7.23 6.97
C ILE A 284 -6.10 8.68 6.46
N SER A 285 -6.28 9.66 7.34
CA SER A 285 -6.20 11.09 7.02
C SER A 285 -4.84 11.47 6.40
N ILE A 286 -3.73 10.98 6.97
CA ILE A 286 -2.40 11.22 6.39
C ILE A 286 -2.24 10.54 5.03
N LEU A 287 -2.68 9.30 4.90
CA LEU A 287 -2.55 8.54 3.64
C LEU A 287 -3.34 9.20 2.50
N LEU A 288 -4.54 9.71 2.78
CA LEU A 288 -5.33 10.48 1.80
C LEU A 288 -4.65 11.80 1.43
N LYS A 289 -4.10 12.55 2.40
CA LYS A 289 -3.36 13.79 2.11
C LYS A 289 -2.19 13.54 1.16
N GLU A 290 -1.36 12.53 1.40
CA GLU A 290 -0.22 12.26 0.53
C GLU A 290 -0.60 11.74 -0.87
N MET A 291 -1.64 10.89 -0.96
CA MET A 291 -2.14 10.34 -2.22
C MET A 291 -2.73 11.44 -3.10
N SER A 292 -3.26 12.50 -2.49
CA SER A 292 -3.81 13.64 -3.24
C SER A 292 -2.72 14.40 -3.98
N LEU A 293 -1.53 14.46 -3.39
CA LEU A 293 -0.34 15.03 -4.03
C LEU A 293 0.23 14.10 -5.09
N ASP A 294 0.23 12.78 -4.86
CA ASP A 294 0.62 11.82 -5.90
C ASP A 294 -0.25 11.99 -7.16
N LYS A 295 -1.57 12.16 -6.98
CA LYS A 295 -2.51 12.40 -8.08
C LYS A 295 -2.16 13.64 -8.89
N ILE A 296 -1.97 14.80 -8.25
CA ILE A 296 -1.72 16.05 -8.99
C ILE A 296 -0.31 16.13 -9.59
N LEU A 297 0.62 15.30 -9.13
CA LEU A 297 1.96 15.16 -9.69
C LEU A 297 2.02 14.15 -10.85
N GLY A 298 0.90 13.53 -11.23
CA GLY A 298 0.86 12.50 -12.28
C GLY A 298 1.40 11.13 -11.86
N LEU A 299 1.65 10.91 -10.56
CA LEU A 299 2.20 9.66 -10.01
C LEU A 299 1.09 8.63 -9.78
N SER A 300 0.40 8.29 -10.85
CA SER A 300 -0.78 7.42 -10.81
C SER A 300 -0.46 6.01 -10.31
N GLU A 301 0.68 5.47 -10.67
CA GLU A 301 1.23 4.21 -10.16
C GLU A 301 1.45 4.24 -8.64
N GLN A 302 1.83 5.38 -8.08
CA GLN A 302 2.03 5.54 -6.63
C GLN A 302 0.68 5.65 -5.90
N MET A 303 -0.27 6.41 -6.45
CA MET A 303 -1.63 6.44 -5.91
C MET A 303 -2.28 5.05 -5.95
N LYS A 304 -2.14 4.31 -7.05
CA LYS A 304 -2.63 2.94 -7.16
C LYS A 304 -1.92 2.01 -6.17
N CYS A 305 -0.59 2.05 -6.08
CA CYS A 305 0.19 1.23 -5.15
C CYS A 305 -0.23 1.44 -3.68
N LYS A 306 -0.48 2.71 -3.28
CA LYS A 306 -0.91 3.09 -1.92
C LYS A 306 -2.36 2.75 -1.61
N PHE A 307 -3.16 2.38 -2.60
CA PHE A 307 -4.49 1.83 -2.37
C PHE A 307 -4.44 0.51 -1.57
N LYS A 308 -3.35 -0.27 -1.69
CA LYS A 308 -3.13 -1.48 -0.90
C LYS A 308 -3.16 -1.20 0.61
N PRO A 309 -2.22 -0.44 1.20
CA PRO A 309 -2.24 -0.18 2.64
C PRO A 309 -3.51 0.56 3.10
N LEU A 310 -4.11 1.41 2.25
CA LEU A 310 -5.39 2.07 2.56
C LEU A 310 -6.54 1.06 2.71
N MET A 311 -6.73 0.17 1.74
CA MET A 311 -7.76 -0.85 1.78
C MET A 311 -7.55 -1.81 2.94
N GLU A 312 -6.32 -2.23 3.20
CA GLU A 312 -6.01 -3.13 4.32
C GLU A 312 -6.31 -2.47 5.67
N LEU A 313 -6.00 -1.18 5.80
CA LEU A 313 -6.30 -0.36 6.98
C LEU A 313 -7.81 -0.24 7.21
N LEU A 314 -8.56 0.16 6.17
CA LEU A 314 -10.03 0.28 6.23
C LEU A 314 -10.69 -1.07 6.57
N SER A 315 -10.23 -2.16 5.94
CA SER A 315 -10.80 -3.49 6.10
C SER A 315 -10.56 -4.06 7.50
N SER A 316 -9.33 -3.92 8.01
CA SER A 316 -9.01 -4.32 9.38
C SER A 316 -9.78 -3.48 10.40
N PHE A 317 -9.91 -2.17 10.17
CA PHE A 317 -10.64 -1.28 11.06
C PHE A 317 -12.11 -1.66 11.13
N PHE A 318 -12.77 -1.82 9.99
CA PHE A 318 -14.16 -2.27 9.91
C PHE A 318 -14.36 -3.60 10.62
N TYR A 319 -13.49 -4.59 10.36
CA TYR A 319 -13.60 -5.89 10.99
C TYR A 319 -13.45 -5.81 12.52
N ILE A 320 -12.42 -5.11 13.01
CA ILE A 320 -12.17 -5.01 14.46
C ILE A 320 -13.31 -4.25 15.13
N TYR A 321 -13.71 -3.09 14.59
CA TYR A 321 -14.65 -2.21 15.26
C TYR A 321 -16.10 -2.65 15.09
N CYS A 322 -16.51 -2.99 13.87
CA CYS A 322 -17.92 -3.27 13.55
C CYS A 322 -18.29 -4.74 13.68
N MET A 323 -17.33 -5.69 13.57
CA MET A 323 -17.66 -7.13 13.53
C MET A 323 -17.11 -7.95 14.69
N SER A 324 -15.90 -7.66 15.18
CA SER A 324 -15.16 -8.60 16.02
C SER A 324 -15.56 -8.63 17.51
N GLY A 325 -16.37 -7.65 17.94
CA GLY A 325 -16.75 -7.45 19.34
C GLY A 325 -15.58 -7.06 20.25
N ASN A 326 -15.87 -6.40 21.38
CA ASN A 326 -14.89 -6.00 22.42
C ASN A 326 -13.61 -5.32 21.87
N VAL A 327 -13.79 -4.18 21.22
CA VAL A 327 -12.74 -3.39 20.55
C VAL A 327 -11.53 -3.15 21.45
N THR A 328 -11.74 -2.87 22.74
CA THR A 328 -10.65 -2.60 23.70
C THR A 328 -9.73 -3.81 23.90
N LYS A 329 -10.28 -5.02 24.10
CA LYS A 329 -9.44 -6.23 24.26
C LYS A 329 -8.75 -6.60 22.95
N ARG A 330 -9.45 -6.43 21.82
CA ARG A 330 -8.88 -6.65 20.48
C ARG A 330 -7.72 -5.72 20.19
N PHE A 331 -7.85 -4.44 20.54
CA PHE A 331 -6.76 -3.48 20.40
C PHE A 331 -5.53 -3.89 21.22
N LYS A 332 -5.72 -4.30 22.48
CA LYS A 332 -4.60 -4.81 23.30
C LYS A 332 -3.94 -6.04 22.69
N LEU A 333 -4.72 -6.95 22.14
CA LEU A 333 -4.18 -8.14 21.47
C LEU A 333 -3.37 -7.76 20.21
N LEU A 334 -3.85 -6.78 19.45
CA LEU A 334 -3.15 -6.20 18.31
C LEU A 334 -1.84 -5.49 18.71
N GLN A 335 -1.82 -4.74 19.81
CA GLN A 335 -0.57 -4.14 20.31
C GLN A 335 0.48 -5.20 20.67
N MET A 336 0.06 -6.31 21.28
CA MET A 336 1.00 -7.41 21.57
C MET A 336 1.45 -8.13 20.30
N HIS A 337 0.60 -8.19 19.28
CA HIS A 337 0.97 -8.73 17.97
C HIS A 337 2.07 -7.88 17.32
N ASP A 338 1.91 -6.56 17.29
CA ASP A 338 2.90 -5.63 16.77
C ASP A 338 4.23 -5.77 17.51
N GLU A 339 4.21 -5.77 18.85
CA GLU A 339 5.40 -5.92 19.67
C GLU A 339 6.17 -7.22 19.36
N LEU A 340 5.46 -8.35 19.30
CA LEU A 340 6.10 -9.66 19.05
C LEU A 340 6.58 -9.81 17.60
N THR A 341 5.84 -9.29 16.63
CA THR A 341 6.26 -9.33 15.22
C THR A 341 7.47 -8.44 14.98
N MET A 342 7.50 -7.23 15.56
CA MET A 342 8.67 -6.34 15.50
C MET A 342 9.88 -6.96 16.18
N ASN A 343 9.73 -7.52 17.39
CA ASN A 343 10.83 -8.21 18.08
C ASN A 343 11.38 -9.38 17.26
N LYS A 344 10.50 -10.18 16.65
CA LYS A 344 10.92 -11.26 15.74
C LYS A 344 11.69 -10.73 14.53
N ALA A 345 11.25 -9.64 13.91
CA ALA A 345 11.90 -9.05 12.75
C ALA A 345 13.34 -8.56 13.04
N ILE A 346 13.65 -8.23 14.28
CA ILE A 346 14.99 -7.82 14.73
C ILE A 346 15.71 -8.90 15.55
N ASN A 347 15.29 -10.17 15.41
CA ASN A 347 15.88 -11.34 16.07
C ASN A 347 15.96 -11.24 17.61
N LYS A 348 15.01 -10.54 18.24
CA LYS A 348 14.85 -10.54 19.69
C LYS A 348 13.97 -11.70 20.15
N ASN A 349 14.22 -12.17 21.37
CA ASN A 349 13.41 -13.19 22.02
C ASN A 349 11.96 -12.70 22.19
N ILE A 350 11.01 -13.60 21.95
CA ILE A 350 9.58 -13.33 22.03
C ILE A 350 8.95 -14.18 23.13
N ASN A 351 8.01 -13.60 23.88
CA ASN A 351 7.22 -14.29 24.92
C ASN A 351 5.73 -14.04 24.66
N PHE A 352 4.95 -15.11 24.59
CA PHE A 352 3.52 -15.07 24.26
C PHE A 352 2.59 -15.09 25.49
N ASP A 353 3.09 -15.24 26.72
CA ASP A 353 2.27 -15.43 27.91
C ASP A 353 1.26 -14.30 28.10
N LYS A 354 1.68 -13.06 27.85
CA LYS A 354 0.82 -11.88 27.98
C LYS A 354 -0.25 -11.83 26.87
N SER A 355 0.13 -12.09 25.62
CA SER A 355 -0.82 -12.10 24.50
C SER A 355 -1.80 -13.26 24.61
N TYR A 356 -1.35 -14.43 25.06
CA TYR A 356 -2.18 -15.60 25.29
C TYR A 356 -3.19 -15.39 26.43
N LYS A 357 -2.78 -14.76 27.55
CA LYS A 357 -3.70 -14.34 28.61
C LYS A 357 -4.78 -13.38 28.12
N ILE A 358 -4.42 -12.43 27.27
CA ILE A 358 -5.40 -11.50 26.65
C ILE A 358 -6.35 -12.29 25.73
N TYR A 359 -5.82 -13.18 24.89
CA TYR A 359 -6.61 -14.05 24.02
C TYR A 359 -7.63 -14.88 24.80
N LEU A 360 -7.21 -15.57 25.88
CA LEU A 360 -8.12 -16.34 26.74
C LEU A 360 -9.16 -15.47 27.46
N SER A 361 -8.85 -14.20 27.72
CA SER A 361 -9.85 -13.26 28.27
C SER A 361 -10.93 -12.86 27.27
N ILE A 362 -10.69 -13.06 25.96
CA ILE A 362 -11.68 -12.88 24.88
C ILE A 362 -12.38 -14.22 24.62
N TYR A 363 -11.62 -15.31 24.63
CA TYR A 363 -12.05 -16.67 24.33
C TYR A 363 -11.65 -17.65 25.45
N PRO A 364 -12.45 -17.77 26.53
CA PRO A 364 -12.11 -18.63 27.67
C PRO A 364 -11.89 -20.10 27.31
N ASN A 365 -12.57 -20.58 26.25
CA ASN A 365 -12.43 -21.93 25.70
C ASN A 365 -11.64 -21.94 24.39
N GLY A 366 -10.75 -20.97 24.20
CA GLY A 366 -9.91 -20.86 23.02
C GLY A 366 -8.91 -22.01 22.86
N VAL A 367 -8.14 -21.97 21.77
CA VAL A 367 -7.16 -23.02 21.46
C VAL A 367 -5.98 -23.04 22.44
N ASP A 368 -5.26 -24.15 22.44
CA ASP A 368 -4.02 -24.29 23.22
C ASP A 368 -2.95 -23.27 22.79
N GLN A 369 -2.02 -22.98 23.71
CA GLN A 369 -0.97 -21.98 23.50
C GLN A 369 -0.11 -22.28 22.28
N LYS A 370 0.19 -23.56 21.98
CA LYS A 370 1.05 -23.93 20.85
C LYS A 370 0.39 -23.60 19.52
N LEU A 371 -0.91 -23.85 19.39
CA LEU A 371 -1.66 -23.46 18.19
C LEU A 371 -1.80 -21.93 18.09
N PHE A 372 -2.08 -21.26 19.21
CA PHE A 372 -2.12 -19.80 19.27
C PHE A 372 -0.81 -19.18 18.77
N GLU A 373 0.34 -19.57 19.31
CA GLU A 373 1.67 -19.04 18.95
C GLU A 373 1.98 -19.20 17.45
N LYS A 374 1.65 -20.38 16.89
CA LYS A 374 1.84 -20.68 15.46
C LYS A 374 1.04 -19.75 14.55
N ILE A 375 -0.15 -19.35 14.98
CA ILE A 375 -1.05 -18.51 14.19
C ILE A 375 -0.77 -17.03 14.44
N PHE A 376 -0.49 -16.66 15.69
CA PHE A 376 -0.43 -15.29 16.13
C PHE A 376 0.57 -14.47 15.32
N LEU A 377 1.76 -15.01 15.03
CA LEU A 377 2.79 -14.28 14.26
C LEU A 377 2.49 -14.08 12.77
N LYS A 378 1.35 -14.55 12.26
CA LYS A 378 0.94 -14.26 10.87
C LYS A 378 0.43 -12.82 10.75
N PRO A 379 0.38 -12.22 9.55
CA PRO A 379 0.04 -10.79 9.39
C PRO A 379 -1.26 -10.34 10.05
N THR A 380 -2.29 -11.19 10.08
CA THR A 380 -3.57 -10.92 10.77
C THR A 380 -3.85 -11.91 11.89
N GLY A 381 -2.80 -12.52 12.47
CA GLY A 381 -2.92 -13.54 13.52
C GLY A 381 -3.57 -13.03 14.81
N PHE A 382 -3.58 -11.71 15.03
CA PHE A 382 -4.33 -11.06 16.12
C PHE A 382 -5.86 -11.19 16.00
N LEU A 383 -6.36 -11.64 14.85
CA LEU A 383 -7.79 -11.94 14.62
C LEU A 383 -8.14 -13.40 14.91
N ILE A 384 -7.24 -14.18 15.49
CA ILE A 384 -7.51 -15.56 15.92
C ILE A 384 -8.79 -15.62 16.77
N ASP A 385 -9.64 -16.59 16.46
CA ASP A 385 -10.89 -16.88 17.16
C ASP A 385 -10.78 -18.07 18.13
N GLU A 386 -11.89 -18.46 18.75
CA GLU A 386 -11.95 -19.58 19.69
C GLU A 386 -11.55 -20.94 19.07
N LYS A 387 -11.70 -21.10 17.75
CA LYS A 387 -11.39 -22.34 17.02
C LYS A 387 -9.98 -22.35 16.44
N GLY A 388 -9.22 -21.26 16.61
CA GLY A 388 -7.92 -21.10 15.98
C GLY A 388 -8.03 -20.75 14.51
N GLU A 389 -9.18 -20.24 14.05
CA GLU A 389 -9.34 -19.70 12.71
C GLU A 389 -9.09 -18.19 12.73
N TYR A 390 -8.69 -17.64 11.58
CA TYR A 390 -8.53 -16.20 11.42
C TYR A 390 -8.73 -15.84 9.94
N LYS A 391 -9.10 -14.59 9.67
CA LYS A 391 -9.21 -14.08 8.30
C LYS A 391 -7.87 -13.50 7.86
N ASN A 392 -7.37 -13.92 6.70
CA ASN A 392 -6.23 -13.26 6.07
C ASN A 392 -6.63 -11.89 5.50
N ILE A 393 -5.64 -11.07 5.16
CA ILE A 393 -5.85 -9.69 4.69
C ILE A 393 -6.79 -9.64 3.47
N THR A 394 -6.59 -10.49 2.46
CA THR A 394 -7.46 -10.52 1.27
C THR A 394 -8.91 -10.88 1.61
N GLN A 395 -9.12 -11.76 2.59
CA GLN A 395 -10.47 -12.06 3.10
C GLN A 395 -11.10 -10.86 3.82
N LEU A 396 -10.32 -10.07 4.56
CA LEU A 396 -10.80 -8.84 5.18
C LEU A 396 -11.22 -7.80 4.14
N VAL A 397 -10.38 -7.61 3.10
CA VAL A 397 -10.72 -6.71 1.98
C VAL A 397 -11.99 -7.18 1.28
N LYS A 398 -12.13 -8.48 1.05
CA LYS A 398 -13.37 -9.02 0.47
C LYS A 398 -14.60 -8.70 1.33
N ILE A 399 -14.52 -8.87 2.65
CA ILE A 399 -15.64 -8.57 3.56
C ILE A 399 -16.14 -7.13 3.39
N ILE A 400 -15.23 -6.15 3.27
CA ILE A 400 -15.64 -4.75 3.14
C ILE A 400 -16.16 -4.42 1.74
N THR A 401 -15.60 -5.04 0.68
CA THR A 401 -16.09 -4.82 -0.69
C THR A 401 -17.46 -5.44 -0.92
N ASP A 402 -17.74 -6.60 -0.31
CA ASP A 402 -19.02 -7.31 -0.42
C ASP A 402 -20.19 -6.50 0.21
N LEU A 403 -19.90 -5.49 1.04
CA LEU A 403 -20.92 -4.55 1.52
C LEU A 403 -21.62 -3.79 0.37
N PHE A 404 -20.93 -3.63 -0.76
CA PHE A 404 -21.45 -2.93 -1.94
C PHE A 404 -22.12 -3.87 -2.96
N GLU A 405 -22.24 -5.18 -2.66
CA GLU A 405 -23.12 -6.12 -3.36
C GLU A 405 -24.57 -6.04 -2.82
N LYS A 406 -24.71 -5.78 -1.51
CA LYS A 406 -25.98 -5.82 -0.80
C LYS A 406 -26.99 -4.80 -1.39
N GLY A 407 -28.05 -5.31 -2.00
CA GLY A 407 -29.15 -4.51 -2.56
C GLY A 407 -29.11 -4.29 -4.07
N ASN A 408 -28.04 -4.72 -4.76
CA ASN A 408 -28.00 -4.74 -6.23
C ASN A 408 -27.03 -5.83 -6.74
N GLU A 409 -27.54 -7.04 -6.97
CA GLU A 409 -26.76 -8.19 -7.46
C GLU A 409 -26.07 -7.93 -8.82
N LYS A 410 -26.42 -6.86 -9.54
CA LYS A 410 -25.76 -6.45 -10.79
C LYS A 410 -24.62 -5.45 -10.59
N SER A 411 -24.34 -5.02 -9.36
CA SER A 411 -23.27 -4.05 -9.06
C SER A 411 -21.89 -4.66 -9.34
N LEU A 412 -21.15 -4.05 -10.28
CA LEU A 412 -19.75 -4.43 -10.56
C LEU A 412 -18.75 -3.82 -9.58
N ARG A 413 -19.19 -2.86 -8.74
CA ARG A 413 -18.32 -2.06 -7.87
C ARG A 413 -17.44 -2.89 -6.90
N PRO A 414 -17.96 -3.93 -6.21
CA PRO A 414 -17.15 -4.81 -5.35
C PRO A 414 -15.99 -5.45 -6.11
N ASN A 415 -16.26 -5.90 -7.33
CA ASN A 415 -15.26 -6.51 -8.18
C ASN A 415 -14.23 -5.50 -8.67
N THR A 416 -14.64 -4.29 -9.06
CA THR A 416 -13.73 -3.20 -9.42
C THR A 416 -12.79 -2.84 -8.26
N MET A 417 -13.32 -2.70 -7.03
CA MET A 417 -12.50 -2.43 -5.83
C MET A 417 -11.47 -3.54 -5.60
N MET A 418 -11.89 -4.81 -5.75
CA MET A 418 -11.00 -5.96 -5.60
C MET A 418 -9.93 -6.04 -6.70
N ILE A 419 -10.27 -5.70 -7.94
CA ILE A 419 -9.30 -5.59 -9.06
C ILE A 419 -8.26 -4.52 -8.74
N ASN A 420 -8.70 -3.31 -8.34
CA ASN A 420 -7.81 -2.23 -7.92
C ASN A 420 -6.89 -2.66 -6.75
N TYR A 421 -7.43 -3.42 -5.80
CA TYR A 421 -6.65 -3.95 -4.69
C TYR A 421 -5.61 -5.00 -5.13
N VAL A 422 -5.90 -5.90 -6.08
CA VAL A 422 -4.88 -6.86 -6.55
C VAL A 422 -3.82 -6.18 -7.42
N GLU A 423 -4.19 -5.21 -8.25
CA GLU A 423 -3.26 -4.41 -9.04
C GLU A 423 -2.31 -3.60 -8.16
N SER A 424 -2.83 -2.98 -7.09
CA SER A 424 -2.00 -2.27 -6.11
C SER A 424 -1.00 -3.21 -5.41
N GLN A 425 -1.36 -4.48 -5.20
CA GLN A 425 -0.41 -5.49 -4.71
C GLN A 425 0.68 -5.81 -5.73
N MET A 426 0.34 -5.94 -7.02
CA MET A 426 1.33 -6.18 -8.07
C MET A 426 2.36 -5.05 -8.16
N LEU A 427 1.91 -3.80 -8.04
CA LEU A 427 2.77 -2.60 -8.04
C LEU A 427 3.61 -2.45 -6.75
N SER A 428 3.17 -3.06 -5.65
CA SER A 428 3.86 -2.99 -4.35
C SER A 428 5.09 -3.89 -4.22
N HIS A 429 5.57 -4.44 -5.35
CA HIS A 429 6.72 -5.32 -5.42
C HIS A 429 7.57 -5.09 -6.68
N ALA A 430 8.89 -5.23 -6.56
CA ALA A 430 9.83 -5.08 -7.67
C ALA A 430 9.81 -6.31 -8.59
N ASN A 431 8.81 -6.43 -9.46
CA ASN A 431 8.57 -7.62 -10.30
C ASN A 431 8.50 -7.32 -11.80
N GLY A 432 8.79 -6.09 -12.21
CA GLY A 432 8.70 -5.61 -13.60
C GLY A 432 7.32 -5.15 -14.05
N TYR A 433 6.25 -5.41 -13.28
CA TYR A 433 4.88 -5.07 -13.67
C TYR A 433 4.71 -3.58 -13.98
N MET A 434 5.33 -2.69 -13.21
CA MET A 434 5.28 -1.24 -13.45
C MET A 434 5.82 -0.83 -14.85
N TRP A 435 6.81 -1.57 -15.38
CA TRP A 435 7.40 -1.30 -16.69
C TRP A 435 6.61 -1.93 -17.85
N PHE A 436 6.13 -3.17 -17.67
CA PHE A 436 5.54 -3.94 -18.77
C PHE A 436 4.03 -3.86 -18.87
N ALA A 437 3.33 -3.60 -17.75
CA ALA A 437 1.89 -3.42 -17.79
C ALA A 437 1.54 -2.17 -18.59
N ASN A 438 0.39 -2.21 -19.28
CA ASN A 438 -0.15 -1.03 -19.94
C ASN A 438 -0.28 0.12 -18.92
N SER A 439 0.17 1.33 -19.27
CA SER A 439 0.04 2.49 -18.37
C SER A 439 -1.40 2.77 -17.96
N GLY A 440 -2.39 2.37 -18.77
CA GLY A 440 -3.79 2.36 -18.38
C GLY A 440 -4.15 1.48 -17.18
N ALA A 441 -3.42 0.38 -16.92
CA ALA A 441 -3.68 -0.53 -15.80
C ALA A 441 -3.39 0.12 -14.43
N TRP A 442 -2.41 1.03 -14.38
CA TRP A 442 -2.12 1.81 -13.18
C TRP A 442 -2.61 3.26 -13.26
N GLY A 443 -3.06 3.72 -14.44
CA GLY A 443 -3.70 5.02 -14.66
C GLY A 443 -5.17 5.10 -14.24
N ASP A 444 -5.89 3.97 -14.11
CA ASP A 444 -7.25 3.97 -13.57
C ASP A 444 -7.26 4.12 -12.04
N ILE A 445 -7.17 5.38 -11.61
CA ILE A 445 -7.13 5.80 -10.20
C ILE A 445 -8.32 6.68 -9.81
N ASN A 446 -9.20 7.01 -10.75
CA ASN A 446 -10.27 7.99 -10.51
C ASN A 446 -11.23 7.49 -9.43
N ASN A 447 -11.53 6.19 -9.39
CA ASN A 447 -12.47 5.67 -8.41
C ASN A 447 -11.89 5.51 -6.99
N ILE A 448 -10.57 5.57 -6.79
CA ILE A 448 -9.94 5.27 -5.49
C ILE A 448 -10.49 6.14 -4.35
N TYR A 449 -10.62 7.45 -4.55
CA TYR A 449 -11.20 8.35 -3.54
C TYR A 449 -12.68 8.11 -3.34
N LEU A 450 -13.44 7.95 -4.42
CA LEU A 450 -14.89 7.73 -4.32
C LEU A 450 -15.22 6.39 -3.63
N ASP A 451 -14.40 5.37 -3.87
CA ASP A 451 -14.47 4.07 -3.21
C ASP A 451 -14.09 4.16 -1.75
N THR A 452 -13.03 4.90 -1.42
CA THR A 452 -12.66 5.18 -0.03
C THR A 452 -13.77 5.92 0.71
N ASN A 453 -14.35 6.96 0.10
CA ASN A 453 -15.40 7.76 0.70
C ASN A 453 -16.68 6.94 0.92
N ALA A 454 -17.00 6.04 -0.02
CA ALA A 454 -18.12 5.12 0.15
C ALA A 454 -17.89 4.13 1.30
N ILE A 455 -16.67 3.59 1.43
CA ILE A 455 -16.29 2.72 2.55
C ILE A 455 -16.39 3.46 3.89
N LEU A 456 -15.81 4.66 3.98
CA LEU A 456 -15.86 5.48 5.19
C LEU A 456 -17.31 5.84 5.56
N TYR A 457 -18.15 6.17 4.58
CA TYR A 457 -19.57 6.45 4.80
C TYR A 457 -20.29 5.26 5.44
N VAL A 458 -20.17 4.06 4.83
CA VAL A 458 -20.83 2.84 5.34
C VAL A 458 -20.32 2.52 6.74
N MET A 459 -19.01 2.52 6.92
CA MET A 459 -18.38 2.22 8.20
C MET A 459 -18.83 3.19 9.30
N PHE A 460 -18.84 4.50 9.05
CA PHE A 460 -19.26 5.46 10.07
C PHE A 460 -20.75 5.38 10.38
N LYS A 461 -21.59 5.03 9.41
CA LYS A 461 -23.01 4.73 9.66
C LYS A 461 -23.18 3.52 10.57
N GLU A 462 -22.49 2.42 10.29
CA GLU A 462 -22.50 1.24 11.16
C GLU A 462 -22.02 1.57 12.58
N ILE A 463 -20.99 2.41 12.72
CA ILE A 463 -20.51 2.86 14.04
C ILE A 463 -21.59 3.67 14.78
N VAL A 464 -22.26 4.60 14.09
CA VAL A 464 -23.36 5.38 14.69
C VAL A 464 -24.48 4.45 15.13
N ASP A 465 -24.89 3.50 14.30
CA ASP A 465 -25.97 2.56 14.59
C ASP A 465 -25.62 1.65 15.78
N LEU A 466 -24.39 1.16 15.86
CA LEU A 466 -23.90 0.40 17.02
C LEU A 466 -24.00 1.20 18.33
N ILE A 467 -23.60 2.47 18.32
CA ILE A 467 -23.68 3.34 19.50
C ILE A 467 -25.13 3.64 19.87
N GLN A 468 -26.01 3.89 18.89
CA GLN A 468 -27.41 4.24 19.12
C GLN A 468 -28.28 3.07 19.57
N ASN A 469 -27.93 1.86 19.18
CA ASN A 469 -28.64 0.64 19.59
C ASN A 469 -28.22 0.14 20.98
N ASP A 470 -27.09 0.61 21.50
CA ASP A 470 -26.66 0.33 22.87
C ASP A 470 -27.28 1.33 23.85
N LYS A 471 -28.15 0.82 24.75
CA LYS A 471 -28.87 1.64 25.74
C LYS A 471 -27.94 2.36 26.72
N GLU A 472 -26.78 1.78 27.04
CA GLU A 472 -25.83 2.37 27.97
C GLU A 472 -24.98 3.45 27.31
N LEU A 473 -24.58 3.23 26.04
CA LEU A 473 -23.74 4.17 25.31
C LEU A 473 -24.53 5.40 24.84
N LYS A 474 -25.75 5.21 24.34
CA LYS A 474 -26.58 6.30 23.76
C LYS A 474 -26.84 7.46 24.74
N CYS A 475 -26.98 7.17 26.03
CA CYS A 475 -27.30 8.18 27.04
C CYS A 475 -26.07 8.97 27.53
N GLN A 476 -24.86 8.53 27.20
CA GLN A 476 -23.62 9.15 27.66
C GLN A 476 -23.20 10.30 26.73
N GLU A 477 -22.98 11.49 27.30
CA GLU A 477 -22.70 12.74 26.56
C GLU A 477 -21.50 12.61 25.60
N LYS A 478 -20.46 11.87 26.01
CA LYS A 478 -19.26 11.62 25.20
C LYS A 478 -19.58 10.97 23.84
N TYR A 479 -20.60 10.12 23.76
CA TYR A 479 -20.99 9.48 22.50
C TYR A 479 -21.82 10.39 21.61
N LYS A 480 -22.51 11.40 22.15
CA LYS A 480 -23.19 12.41 21.33
C LYS A 480 -22.16 13.23 20.53
N ILE A 481 -21.05 13.60 21.16
CA ILE A 481 -19.94 14.30 20.48
C ILE A 481 -19.41 13.46 19.31
N ILE A 482 -19.17 12.16 19.55
CA ILE A 482 -18.71 11.21 18.52
C ILE A 482 -19.75 11.09 17.39
N ILE A 483 -21.02 10.85 17.72
CA ILE A 483 -22.10 10.71 16.73
C ILE A 483 -22.21 11.98 15.87
N ASN A 484 -22.12 13.16 16.47
CA ASN A 484 -22.20 14.42 15.74
C ASN A 484 -21.04 14.58 14.75
N ALA A 485 -19.81 14.24 15.16
CA ALA A 485 -18.65 14.27 14.27
C ALA A 485 -18.79 13.29 13.09
N LEU A 486 -19.24 12.06 13.36
CA LEU A 486 -19.47 11.04 12.33
C LEU A 486 -20.58 11.46 11.34
N ASN A 487 -21.70 11.97 11.84
CA ASN A 487 -22.80 12.44 10.99
C ASN A 487 -22.38 13.65 10.14
N LYS A 488 -21.67 14.62 10.71
CA LYS A 488 -21.14 15.78 9.99
C LYS A 488 -20.25 15.35 8.82
N PHE A 489 -19.38 14.36 9.03
CA PHE A 489 -18.57 13.78 7.95
C PHE A 489 -19.46 13.16 6.86
N SER A 490 -20.39 12.27 7.25
CA SER A 490 -21.30 11.60 6.31
C SER A 490 -22.15 12.57 5.48
N GLU A 491 -22.62 13.66 6.09
CA GLU A 491 -23.40 14.70 5.40
C GLU A 491 -22.55 15.50 4.41
N SER A 492 -21.30 15.82 4.79
CA SER A 492 -20.36 16.59 3.97
C SER A 492 -19.85 15.80 2.75
N LEU A 493 -19.78 14.47 2.85
CA LEU A 493 -19.29 13.61 1.77
C LEU A 493 -20.03 13.78 0.44
N LYS A 494 -21.33 14.14 0.48
CA LYS A 494 -22.11 14.34 -0.75
C LYS A 494 -21.54 15.46 -1.62
N GLU A 495 -21.25 16.61 -1.03
CA GLU A 495 -20.69 17.75 -1.76
C GLU A 495 -19.21 17.52 -2.12
N ILE A 496 -18.44 16.88 -1.23
CA ILE A 496 -17.05 16.47 -1.53
C ILE A 496 -17.01 15.57 -2.78
N ASN A 497 -17.81 14.51 -2.80
CA ASN A 497 -17.86 13.57 -3.92
C ASN A 497 -18.34 14.24 -5.21
N LYS A 498 -19.30 15.17 -5.13
CA LYS A 498 -19.76 15.95 -6.29
C LYS A 498 -18.63 16.76 -6.92
N ILE A 499 -17.78 17.39 -6.10
CA ILE A 499 -16.60 18.13 -6.59
C ILE A 499 -15.60 17.17 -7.22
N ILE A 500 -15.29 16.06 -6.56
CA ILE A 500 -14.34 15.04 -7.07
C ILE A 500 -14.81 14.48 -8.42
N ILE A 501 -16.09 14.09 -8.54
CA ILE A 501 -16.67 13.57 -9.80
C ILE A 501 -16.56 14.61 -10.91
N LYS A 502 -16.90 15.88 -10.61
CA LYS A 502 -16.80 16.97 -11.58
C LYS A 502 -15.36 17.15 -12.07
N LEU A 503 -14.40 17.14 -11.17
CA LEU A 503 -12.98 17.31 -11.48
C LEU A 503 -12.42 16.14 -12.32
N GLN A 504 -12.86 14.91 -12.05
CA GLN A 504 -12.47 13.72 -12.82
C GLN A 504 -13.00 13.70 -14.25
N SER A 505 -14.10 14.41 -14.52
CA SER A 505 -14.64 14.56 -15.87
C SER A 505 -13.84 15.53 -16.75
N LEU A 506 -12.85 16.24 -16.19
CA LEU A 506 -12.04 17.21 -16.91
C LEU A 506 -10.80 16.54 -17.55
N PRO A 507 -10.50 16.82 -18.83
CA PRO A 507 -9.30 16.28 -19.50
C PRO A 507 -7.98 16.63 -18.80
N GLN A 508 -7.93 17.79 -18.14
CA GLN A 508 -6.72 18.31 -17.49
C GLN A 508 -6.27 17.53 -16.24
N MET A 509 -7.09 16.63 -15.69
CA MET A 509 -6.72 15.74 -14.57
C MET A 509 -6.32 14.33 -14.99
N GLN A 510 -6.27 14.07 -16.31
CA GLN A 510 -5.87 12.78 -16.89
C GLN A 510 -4.41 12.79 -17.41
N LEU A 511 -3.62 13.82 -17.05
CA LEU A 511 -2.21 13.94 -17.41
C LEU A 511 -1.37 12.82 -16.82
#